data_AF-A0ABD2NHM7-F1
#
_entry.id   AF-A0ABD2NHM7-F1
#
_cell.length_a   1.000
_cell.length_b   1.000
_cell.length_c   1.000
_cell.angle_alpha   90.00
_cell.angle_beta   90.00
_cell.angle_gamma   90.00
#
_symmetry.space_group_name_H-M   'P 1'
#
loop_
_entity.id
_entity.type
_entity.pdbx_description
1 polymer ?
#
loop_
_entity_poly.entity_id
_entity_poly.type
_entity_poly.pdbx_seq_one_letter_code
_entity_poly.pdbx_strand_id
1 'polypeptide(L)'
;MEDFGKLFLQLANILKPVDLPEFHGYNHEDPEEFLVKMTGTFAKHAILEEKWTITAAGQLREEVKTWWVPYEHVGLTFSEFETSLKERFNNPALVAKLTAELYNRRQEEDEAVEIFLIKKQQLFRRLQRNTAEEVLLSTLTCLVLAEYQPFLYKIRTLKDLRETASHLERTVRRPASSSI
;
A
#
# COMPACT_ATOMS: atom_id res chain seq x y z
N MET A 1 -13.51 -19.55 43.92
CA MET A 1 -14.28 -18.52 43.19
C MET A 1 -13.38 -18.10 42.04
N GLU A 2 -13.53 -18.72 40.87
CA GLU A 2 -12.64 -18.49 39.72
C GLU A 2 -12.88 -17.09 39.15
N ASP A 3 -11.79 -16.41 38.80
CA ASP A 3 -11.75 -15.02 38.35
C ASP A 3 -12.26 -14.93 36.90
N PHE A 4 -13.58 -14.97 36.73
CA PHE A 4 -14.28 -14.82 35.45
C PHE A 4 -13.94 -13.50 34.74
N GLY A 5 -13.45 -12.48 35.46
CA GLY A 5 -13.00 -11.21 34.89
C GLY A 5 -11.75 -11.36 34.02
N LYS A 6 -10.79 -12.19 34.44
CA LYS A 6 -9.60 -12.51 33.63
C LYS A 6 -9.94 -13.37 32.42
N LEU A 7 -10.87 -14.33 32.58
CA LEU A 7 -11.32 -15.17 31.48
C LEU A 7 -12.05 -14.35 30.41
N PHE A 8 -12.91 -13.41 30.82
CA PHE A 8 -13.60 -12.50 29.91
C PHE A 8 -12.65 -11.54 29.19
N LEU A 9 -11.63 -11.00 29.88
CA LEU A 9 -10.61 -10.16 29.25
C LEU A 9 -9.69 -10.96 28.30
N GLN A 10 -9.36 -12.21 28.63
CA GLN A 10 -8.67 -13.11 27.70
C GLN A 10 -9.52 -13.41 26.47
N LEU A 11 -10.79 -13.76 26.65
CA LEU A 11 -11.72 -14.03 25.55
C LEU A 11 -11.96 -12.78 24.69
N ALA A 12 -12.11 -11.61 25.29
CA ALA A 12 -12.27 -10.35 24.55
C ALA A 12 -11.01 -9.95 23.77
N ASN A 13 -9.82 -10.33 24.23
CA ASN A 13 -8.57 -10.10 23.51
C ASN A 13 -8.36 -11.11 22.36
N ILE A 14 -8.92 -12.32 22.48
CA ILE A 14 -9.00 -13.34 21.42
C ILE A 14 -10.03 -12.95 20.35
N LEU A 15 -11.12 -12.28 20.74
CA LEU A 15 -12.23 -11.90 19.86
C LEU A 15 -12.05 -10.52 19.18
N LYS A 16 -10.93 -9.82 19.40
CA LYS A 16 -10.67 -8.60 18.61
C LYS A 16 -10.55 -8.99 17.13
N PRO A 17 -11.28 -8.33 16.23
CA PRO A 17 -11.11 -8.57 14.80
C PRO A 17 -9.64 -8.35 14.46
N VAL A 18 -9.04 -9.37 13.86
CA VAL A 18 -7.66 -9.30 13.40
C VAL A 18 -7.64 -8.32 12.22
N ASP A 19 -6.96 -7.19 12.40
CA ASP A 19 -6.77 -6.22 11.34
C ASP A 19 -5.83 -6.82 10.30
N LEU A 20 -6.37 -7.15 9.13
CA LEU A 20 -5.65 -7.78 8.04
C LEU A 20 -5.44 -6.74 6.93
N PRO A 21 -4.23 -6.64 6.36
CA PRO A 21 -4.00 -5.73 5.24
C PRO A 21 -4.87 -6.16 4.05
N GLU A 22 -5.37 -5.19 3.30
CA GLU A 22 -6.04 -5.43 2.02
C GLU A 22 -5.04 -5.30 0.87
N PHE A 23 -5.34 -5.93 -0.27
CA PHE A 23 -4.55 -5.80 -1.49
C PHE A 23 -5.45 -5.56 -2.70
N HIS A 24 -5.34 -4.38 -3.30
CA HIS A 24 -6.15 -3.92 -4.43
C HIS A 24 -5.49 -4.17 -5.78
N GLY A 25 -4.20 -4.46 -5.79
CA GLY A 25 -3.41 -4.66 -7.01
C GLY A 25 -2.97 -3.36 -7.67
N TYR A 26 -3.03 -2.24 -6.95
CA TYR A 26 -2.56 -0.98 -7.49
C TYR A 26 -1.05 -1.00 -7.73
N ASN A 27 -0.59 -0.24 -8.73
CA ASN A 27 0.82 -0.15 -9.11
C ASN A 27 1.77 0.17 -7.94
N HIS A 28 1.31 0.95 -6.97
CA HIS A 28 2.10 1.38 -5.81
C HIS A 28 2.04 0.39 -4.64
N GLU A 29 1.10 -0.56 -4.61
CA GLU A 29 1.05 -1.60 -3.59
C GLU A 29 2.11 -2.67 -3.86
N ASP A 30 2.80 -3.15 -2.82
CA ASP A 30 3.81 -4.20 -2.92
C ASP A 30 3.21 -5.56 -2.52
N PRO A 31 3.07 -6.53 -3.45
CA PRO A 31 2.54 -7.85 -3.11
C PRO A 31 3.40 -8.59 -2.08
N GLU A 32 4.71 -8.35 -2.02
CA GLU A 32 5.56 -8.97 -1.01
C GLU A 32 5.33 -8.36 0.37
N GLU A 33 5.15 -7.04 0.45
CA GLU A 33 4.83 -6.37 1.73
C GLU A 33 3.48 -6.85 2.27
N PHE A 34 2.49 -7.02 1.38
CA PHE A 34 1.20 -7.64 1.72
C PHE A 34 1.40 -9.04 2.29
N LEU A 35 2.14 -9.93 1.61
CA LEU A 35 2.38 -11.30 2.06
C LEU A 35 3.15 -11.37 3.40
N VAL A 36 4.15 -10.49 3.59
CA VAL A 36 4.90 -10.40 4.85
C VAL A 36 3.98 -9.96 6.00
N LYS A 37 3.10 -8.98 5.78
CA LYS A 37 2.13 -8.57 6.80
C LYS A 37 1.12 -9.67 7.10
N MET A 38 0.61 -10.36 6.08
CA MET A 38 -0.32 -11.48 6.24
C MET A 38 0.30 -12.61 7.07
N THR A 39 1.48 -13.09 6.69
CA THR A 39 2.19 -14.18 7.39
C THR A 39 2.60 -13.78 8.81
N GLY A 40 3.03 -12.54 9.02
CA GLY A 40 3.29 -11.99 10.34
C GLY A 40 2.05 -12.01 11.24
N THR A 41 0.88 -11.67 10.69
CA THR A 41 -0.40 -11.76 11.39
C THR A 41 -0.82 -13.20 11.65
N PHE A 42 -0.63 -14.11 10.69
CA PHE A 42 -0.91 -15.54 10.88
C PHE A 42 -0.11 -16.13 12.04
N ALA A 43 1.20 -15.84 12.10
CA ALA A 43 2.07 -16.27 13.18
C ALA A 43 1.65 -15.65 14.53
N LYS A 44 1.39 -14.34 14.56
CA LYS A 44 1.00 -13.61 15.78
C LYS A 44 -0.32 -14.11 16.38
N HIS A 45 -1.26 -14.51 15.54
CA HIS A 45 -2.60 -14.93 15.96
C HIS A 45 -2.82 -16.45 15.93
N ALA A 46 -1.76 -17.23 15.70
CA ALA A 46 -1.80 -18.69 15.60
C ALA A 46 -2.90 -19.20 14.64
N ILE A 47 -3.05 -18.52 13.50
CA ILE A 47 -3.99 -18.95 12.47
C ILE A 47 -3.47 -20.27 11.90
N LEU A 48 -4.32 -21.30 11.84
CA LEU A 48 -3.99 -22.60 11.27
C LEU A 48 -3.56 -22.47 9.81
N GLU A 49 -2.48 -23.14 9.42
CA GLU A 49 -1.91 -23.09 8.06
C GLU A 49 -2.94 -23.45 6.98
N GLU A 50 -3.83 -24.40 7.29
CA GLU A 50 -4.99 -24.79 6.47
C GLU A 50 -5.89 -23.62 6.07
N LYS A 51 -5.92 -22.56 6.88
CA LYS A 51 -6.75 -21.36 6.67
C LYS A 51 -5.98 -20.21 6.03
N TRP A 52 -4.67 -20.33 5.81
CA TRP A 52 -3.86 -19.20 5.34
C TRP A 52 -4.28 -18.73 3.96
N THR A 53 -4.46 -19.65 2.99
CA THR A 53 -4.90 -19.31 1.64
C THR A 53 -6.24 -18.59 1.65
N ILE A 54 -7.27 -19.17 2.27
CA ILE A 54 -8.61 -18.58 2.29
C ILE A 54 -8.63 -17.23 3.03
N THR A 55 -7.83 -17.08 4.09
CA THR A 55 -7.72 -15.84 4.84
C THR A 55 -7.05 -14.74 4.01
N ALA A 56 -5.95 -15.06 3.31
CA ALA A 56 -5.25 -14.11 2.44
C ALA A 56 -6.05 -13.76 1.19
N ALA A 57 -6.66 -14.74 0.52
CA ALA A 57 -7.55 -14.53 -0.61
C ALA A 57 -8.75 -13.64 -0.24
N GLY A 58 -9.27 -13.79 0.99
CA GLY A 58 -10.32 -12.94 1.54
C GLY A 58 -9.94 -11.46 1.67
N GLN A 59 -8.64 -11.11 1.60
CA GLN A 59 -8.15 -9.74 1.63
C GLN A 59 -7.87 -9.13 0.26
N LEU A 60 -8.07 -9.90 -0.82
CA LEU A 60 -8.00 -9.37 -2.16
C LEU A 60 -9.20 -8.46 -2.44
N ARG A 61 -8.96 -7.37 -3.15
CA ARG A 61 -9.98 -6.39 -3.55
C ARG A 61 -9.97 -6.21 -5.07
N GLU A 62 -11.05 -5.61 -5.57
CA GLU A 62 -11.19 -5.15 -6.95
C GLU A 62 -10.78 -6.19 -8.02
N GLU A 63 -9.93 -5.81 -8.98
CA GLU A 63 -9.50 -6.66 -10.10
C GLU A 63 -8.75 -7.89 -9.60
N VAL A 64 -7.98 -7.78 -8.50
CA VAL A 64 -7.22 -8.91 -7.95
C VAL A 64 -8.15 -9.99 -7.43
N LYS A 65 -9.22 -9.60 -6.74
CA LYS A 65 -10.23 -10.55 -6.28
C LYS A 65 -10.86 -11.28 -7.46
N THR A 66 -11.19 -10.55 -8.52
CA THR A 66 -11.80 -11.11 -9.74
C THR A 66 -10.84 -12.10 -10.42
N TRP A 67 -9.56 -11.77 -10.50
CA TRP A 67 -8.52 -12.66 -11.02
C TRP A 67 -8.36 -13.95 -10.20
N TRP A 68 -8.58 -13.89 -8.88
CA TRP A 68 -8.42 -15.04 -8.01
C TRP A 68 -9.56 -16.06 -8.07
N VAL A 69 -10.78 -15.65 -8.44
CA VAL A 69 -11.99 -16.51 -8.44
C VAL A 69 -11.78 -17.91 -9.06
N PRO A 70 -11.13 -18.08 -10.22
CA PRO A 70 -10.94 -19.41 -10.81
C PRO A 70 -10.11 -20.38 -9.95
N TYR A 71 -9.23 -19.84 -9.09
CA TYR A 71 -8.35 -20.62 -8.22
C TYR A 71 -9.03 -21.09 -6.93
N GLU A 72 -10.13 -20.45 -6.51
CA GLU A 72 -10.87 -20.81 -5.29
C GLU A 72 -11.38 -22.26 -5.32
N HIS A 73 -11.70 -22.77 -6.50
CA HIS A 73 -12.21 -24.13 -6.70
C HIS A 73 -11.12 -25.20 -6.81
N VAL A 74 -9.85 -24.80 -6.95
CA VAL A 74 -8.71 -25.72 -7.15
C VAL A 74 -8.06 -26.10 -5.82
N GLY A 75 -8.29 -25.33 -4.75
CA GLY A 75 -7.77 -25.63 -3.42
C GLY A 75 -6.26 -25.44 -3.31
N LEU A 76 -5.73 -24.33 -3.85
CA LEU A 76 -4.30 -24.04 -3.82
C LEU A 76 -3.75 -23.92 -2.40
N THR A 77 -2.54 -24.44 -2.21
CA THR A 77 -1.72 -24.22 -1.01
C THR A 77 -1.35 -22.74 -0.88
N PHE A 78 -0.96 -22.32 0.32
CA PHE A 78 -0.55 -20.93 0.54
C PHE A 78 0.69 -20.56 -0.29
N SER A 79 1.64 -21.48 -0.45
CA SER A 79 2.82 -21.30 -1.30
C SER A 79 2.47 -21.06 -2.77
N GLU A 80 1.48 -21.79 -3.30
CA GLU A 80 0.98 -21.60 -4.67
C GLU A 80 0.25 -20.27 -4.83
N PHE A 81 -0.51 -19.85 -3.81
CA PHE A 81 -1.10 -18.50 -3.75
C PHE A 81 -0.02 -17.41 -3.79
N GLU A 82 1.02 -17.51 -2.95
CA GLU A 82 2.12 -16.53 -2.95
C GLU A 82 2.81 -16.43 -4.31
N THR A 83 3.09 -17.58 -4.92
CA THR A 83 3.76 -17.67 -6.22
C THR A 83 2.89 -17.03 -7.30
N SER A 84 1.61 -17.39 -7.37
CA SER A 84 0.66 -16.84 -8.33
C SER A 84 0.51 -15.32 -8.18
N LEU A 85 0.43 -14.82 -6.95
CA LEU A 85 0.32 -13.39 -6.67
C LEU A 85 1.58 -12.63 -7.11
N LYS A 86 2.77 -13.16 -6.81
CA LYS A 86 4.05 -12.55 -7.23
C LYS A 86 4.25 -12.61 -8.74
N GLU A 87 3.88 -13.69 -9.40
CA GLU A 87 3.96 -13.78 -10.86
C GLU A 87 3.04 -12.77 -11.54
N ARG A 88 1.82 -12.61 -11.02
CA ARG A 88 0.86 -11.66 -11.58
C ARG A 88 1.28 -10.20 -11.33
N PHE A 89 1.63 -9.88 -10.08
CA PHE A 89 1.80 -8.50 -9.64
C PHE A 89 3.24 -8.07 -9.41
N ASN A 90 4.24 -8.94 -9.56
CA ASN A 90 5.67 -8.62 -9.39
C ASN A 90 6.58 -9.27 -10.45
N ASN A 91 6.07 -9.60 -11.64
CA ASN A 91 6.90 -10.10 -12.72
C ASN A 91 7.86 -9.01 -13.27
N PRO A 92 8.98 -9.41 -13.91
CA PRO A 92 9.98 -8.47 -14.42
C PRO A 92 9.45 -7.41 -15.38
N ALA A 93 8.47 -7.77 -16.24
CA ALA A 93 7.90 -6.83 -17.20
C ALA A 93 7.10 -5.72 -16.50
N LEU A 94 6.30 -6.08 -15.49
CA LEU A 94 5.58 -5.12 -14.67
C LEU A 94 6.56 -4.26 -13.85
N VAL A 95 7.57 -4.86 -13.23
CA VAL A 95 8.60 -4.11 -12.48
C VAL A 95 9.29 -3.06 -13.37
N ALA A 96 9.64 -3.42 -14.61
CA ALA A 96 10.22 -2.47 -15.56
C ALA A 96 9.27 -1.32 -15.91
N LYS A 97 7.99 -1.63 -16.15
CA LYS A 97 6.94 -0.62 -16.39
C LYS A 97 6.78 0.32 -15.18
N LEU A 98 6.70 -0.25 -13.98
CA LEU A 98 6.57 0.50 -12.72
C LEU A 98 7.80 1.38 -12.45
N THR A 99 8.99 0.92 -12.81
CA THR A 99 10.22 1.71 -12.72
C THR A 99 10.18 2.92 -13.66
N ALA A 100 9.70 2.73 -14.90
CA ALA A 100 9.49 3.86 -15.79
C ALA A 100 8.42 4.83 -15.25
N GLU A 101 7.33 4.31 -14.68
CA GLU A 101 6.29 5.13 -14.05
C GLU A 101 6.84 5.93 -12.86
N LEU A 102 7.69 5.32 -12.03
CA LEU A 102 8.29 5.97 -10.87
C LEU A 102 9.02 7.26 -11.26
N TYR A 103 9.87 7.22 -12.27
CA TYR A 103 10.75 8.33 -12.65
C TYR A 103 10.14 9.29 -13.67
N ASN A 104 9.20 8.85 -14.51
CA ASN A 104 8.68 9.69 -15.60
C ASN A 104 7.30 10.29 -15.33
N ARG A 105 6.47 9.66 -14.50
CA ARG A 105 5.12 10.16 -14.23
C ARG A 105 5.17 11.30 -13.22
N ARG A 106 4.84 12.52 -13.66
CA ARG A 106 4.70 13.70 -12.80
C ARG A 106 3.29 13.78 -12.22
N GLN A 107 3.10 14.67 -11.24
CA GLN A 107 1.76 15.02 -10.77
C GLN A 107 0.96 15.65 -11.92
N GLU A 108 -0.30 15.25 -12.06
CA GLU A 108 -1.24 15.86 -13.02
C GLU A 108 -1.98 17.04 -12.38
N GLU A 109 -2.49 17.98 -13.18
CA GLU A 109 -3.17 19.20 -12.69
C GLU A 109 -4.42 18.93 -11.84
N ASP A 110 -5.13 17.84 -12.11
CA ASP A 110 -6.34 17.45 -11.40
C ASP A 110 -6.07 16.53 -10.18
N GLU A 111 -4.82 16.08 -10.01
CA GLU A 111 -4.44 15.17 -8.93
C GLU A 111 -4.02 15.93 -7.66
N ALA A 112 -4.58 15.51 -6.53
CA ALA A 112 -4.18 16.05 -5.23
C ALA A 112 -2.70 15.73 -4.93
N VAL A 113 -1.91 16.74 -4.57
CA VAL A 113 -0.46 16.62 -4.32
C VAL A 113 -0.17 15.64 -3.19
N GLU A 114 -1.00 15.62 -2.14
CA GLU A 114 -0.84 14.67 -1.02
C GLU A 114 -1.03 13.22 -1.48
N ILE A 115 -2.07 12.95 -2.24
CA ILE A 115 -2.38 11.60 -2.75
C ILE A 115 -1.30 11.16 -3.75
N PHE A 116 -0.88 12.05 -4.65
CA PHE A 116 0.22 11.82 -5.57
C PHE A 116 1.49 11.36 -4.84
N LEU A 117 1.90 12.13 -3.83
CA LEU A 117 3.13 11.88 -3.08
C LEU A 117 3.07 10.57 -2.28
N ILE A 118 1.93 10.25 -1.67
CA ILE A 118 1.74 8.98 -0.94
C ILE A 118 1.91 7.80 -1.90
N LYS A 119 1.22 7.82 -3.05
CA LYS A 119 1.31 6.75 -4.06
C LYS A 119 2.73 6.61 -4.61
N LYS A 120 3.40 7.73 -4.90
CA LYS A 120 4.78 7.73 -5.37
C LYS A 120 5.76 7.23 -4.32
N GLN A 121 5.57 7.60 -3.05
CA GLN A 121 6.38 7.10 -1.95
C GLN A 121 6.24 5.58 -1.81
N GLN A 122 5.00 5.06 -1.87
CA GLN A 122 4.73 3.62 -1.83
C GLN A 122 5.37 2.89 -3.01
N LEU A 123 5.20 3.40 -4.24
CA LEU A 123 5.83 2.87 -5.45
C LEU A 123 7.37 2.88 -5.35
N PHE A 124 7.96 3.95 -4.82
CA PHE A 124 9.39 4.03 -4.60
C PHE A 124 9.85 2.98 -3.59
N ARG A 125 9.18 2.85 -2.45
CA ARG A 125 9.53 1.85 -1.40
C ARG A 125 9.42 0.42 -1.91
N ARG A 126 8.44 0.14 -2.76
CA ARG A 126 8.28 -1.13 -3.46
C ARG A 126 9.48 -1.47 -4.35
N LEU A 127 9.94 -0.52 -5.17
CA LEU A 127 10.96 -0.77 -6.19
C LEU A 127 12.41 -0.57 -5.69
N GLN A 128 12.61 0.32 -4.74
CA GLN A 128 13.92 0.78 -4.26
C GLN A 128 14.03 0.55 -2.75
N ARG A 129 14.04 -0.73 -2.37
CA ARG A 129 14.16 -1.14 -0.97
C ARG A 129 15.51 -0.69 -0.42
N ASN A 130 15.51 -0.20 0.83
CA ASN A 130 16.70 0.24 1.56
C ASN A 130 17.42 1.48 1.01
N THR A 131 16.79 2.24 0.12
CA THR A 131 17.33 3.53 -0.31
C THR A 131 17.21 4.59 0.79
N ALA A 132 18.22 5.44 0.88
CA ALA A 132 18.30 6.60 1.77
C ALA A 132 17.10 7.55 1.58
N GLU A 133 16.60 8.12 2.67
CA GLU A 133 15.43 9.00 2.65
C GLU A 133 15.65 10.24 1.78
N GLU A 134 16.87 10.75 1.73
CA GLU A 134 17.27 11.93 0.97
C GLU A 134 17.06 11.71 -0.55
N VAL A 135 17.34 10.50 -1.05
CA VAL A 135 17.16 10.16 -2.46
C VAL A 135 15.68 10.08 -2.80
N LEU A 136 14.89 9.45 -1.93
CA LEU A 136 13.43 9.42 -2.06
C LEU A 136 12.86 10.84 -2.05
N LEU A 137 13.27 11.67 -1.10
CA LEU A 137 12.81 13.04 -0.97
C LEU A 137 13.12 13.87 -2.23
N SER A 138 14.37 13.82 -2.70
CA SER A 138 14.81 14.49 -3.92
C SER A 138 14.03 14.03 -5.16
N THR A 139 13.74 12.73 -5.25
CA THR A 139 12.94 12.18 -6.34
C THR A 139 11.50 12.70 -6.30
N LEU A 140 10.86 12.64 -5.13
CA LEU A 140 9.48 13.06 -4.96
C LEU A 140 9.29 14.55 -5.25
N THR A 141 10.17 15.42 -4.74
CA THR A 141 10.06 16.87 -4.96
C THR A 141 10.17 17.22 -6.44
N CYS A 142 11.05 16.57 -7.21
CA CYS A 142 11.19 16.82 -8.65
C CYS A 142 9.95 16.46 -9.49
N LEU A 143 9.07 15.60 -8.98
CA LEU A 143 7.91 15.07 -9.70
C LEU A 143 6.62 15.83 -9.44
N VAL A 144 6.59 16.69 -8.43
CA VAL A 144 5.46 17.60 -8.13
C VAL A 144 5.39 18.69 -9.19
N LEU A 145 4.18 19.20 -9.48
CA LEU A 145 3.96 20.29 -10.43
C LEU A 145 4.88 21.51 -10.16
N ALA A 146 5.29 22.16 -11.24
CA ALA A 146 6.19 23.30 -11.19
C ALA A 146 5.67 24.45 -10.31
N GLU A 147 4.35 24.65 -10.27
CA GLU A 147 3.70 25.68 -9.44
C GLU A 147 3.91 25.48 -7.93
N TYR A 148 4.11 24.24 -7.48
CA TYR A 148 4.33 23.94 -6.07
C TYR A 148 5.81 23.93 -5.68
N GLN A 149 6.74 23.88 -6.64
CA GLN A 149 8.19 23.88 -6.40
C GLN A 149 8.68 25.00 -5.46
N PRO A 150 8.17 26.25 -5.54
CA PRO A 150 8.57 27.32 -4.63
C PRO A 150 8.26 27.06 -3.16
N PHE A 151 7.36 26.12 -2.84
CA PHE A 151 7.02 25.73 -1.48
C PHE A 151 7.86 24.55 -0.97
N LEU A 152 8.56 23.84 -1.87
CA LEU A 152 9.27 22.59 -1.53
C LEU A 152 10.77 22.78 -1.23
N TYR A 153 11.37 23.94 -1.55
CA TYR A 153 12.82 24.18 -1.43
C TYR A 153 13.42 24.00 -0.02
N LYS A 154 12.60 24.12 1.03
CA LYS A 154 13.03 23.99 2.44
C LYS A 154 12.75 22.63 3.07
N ILE A 155 12.11 21.73 2.35
CA ILE A 155 11.76 20.40 2.85
C ILE A 155 13.04 19.58 3.04
N ARG A 156 13.17 18.93 4.19
CA ARG A 156 14.33 18.08 4.53
C ARG A 156 13.93 16.68 4.95
N THR A 157 12.66 16.46 5.27
CA THR A 157 12.14 15.15 5.68
C THR A 157 10.86 14.80 4.91
N LEU A 158 10.51 13.52 4.85
CA LEU A 158 9.23 13.06 4.32
C LEU A 158 8.04 13.60 5.13
N LYS A 159 8.24 13.84 6.43
CA LYS A 159 7.22 14.43 7.29
C LYS A 159 6.91 15.86 6.84
N ASP A 160 7.93 16.69 6.65
CA ASP A 160 7.76 18.07 6.18
C ASP A 160 7.09 18.10 4.80
N LEU A 161 7.43 17.14 3.94
CA LEU A 161 6.82 17.00 2.61
C LEU A 161 5.33 16.74 2.68
N ARG A 162 4.90 15.82 3.55
CA ARG A 162 3.48 15.52 3.76
C ARG A 162 2.72 16.70 4.34
N GLU A 163 3.28 17.35 5.36
CA GLU A 163 2.66 18.52 5.99
C GLU A 163 2.51 19.68 4.99
N THR A 164 3.52 19.91 4.15
CA THR A 164 3.49 20.93 3.09
C THR A 164 2.46 20.57 2.03
N ALA A 165 2.41 19.31 1.59
CA ALA A 165 1.43 18.85 0.61
C ALA A 165 -0.03 19.04 1.08
N SER A 166 -0.32 18.64 2.32
CA SER A 166 -1.65 18.85 2.92
C SER A 166 -1.99 20.34 3.06
N HIS A 167 -0.99 21.20 3.29
CA HIS A 167 -1.21 22.65 3.33
C HIS A 167 -1.55 23.20 1.93
N LEU A 168 -0.79 22.83 0.90
CA LEU A 168 -1.00 23.27 -0.49
C LEU A 168 -2.39 22.91 -1.01
N GLU A 169 -2.89 21.71 -0.71
CA GLU A 169 -4.25 21.29 -1.05
C GLU A 169 -5.33 22.20 -0.46
N ARG A 170 -5.10 22.75 0.74
CA ARG A 170 -6.09 23.57 1.45
C ARG A 170 -6.04 25.04 1.07
N THR A 171 -4.87 25.56 0.67
CA THR A 171 -4.64 26.99 0.52
C THR A 171 -4.41 27.46 -0.91
N VAL A 172 -3.86 26.59 -1.76
CA VAL A 172 -3.44 26.97 -3.12
C VAL A 172 -4.34 26.36 -4.18
N ARG A 173 -4.83 25.14 -3.97
CA ARG A 173 -5.68 24.46 -4.95
C ARG A 173 -6.99 25.24 -5.14
N ARG A 174 -7.18 25.81 -6.34
CA ARG A 174 -8.47 26.37 -6.74
C ARG A 174 -9.47 25.21 -6.87
N PRO A 175 -10.72 25.37 -6.40
CA PRO A 175 -11.75 24.39 -6.69
C PRO A 175 -11.84 24.22 -8.20
N ALA A 176 -11.84 22.97 -8.68
CA ALA A 176 -12.13 22.67 -10.06
C ALA A 176 -13.42 23.40 -10.43
N SER A 177 -13.36 24.21 -11.48
CA SER A 177 -14.48 24.97 -12.00
C SER A 177 -15.68 24.03 -12.11
N SER A 178 -16.67 24.23 -11.25
CA SER A 178 -17.98 23.61 -11.41
C SER A 178 -18.51 24.09 -12.75
N SER A 179 -18.33 23.27 -13.79
CA SER A 179 -18.95 23.52 -15.08
C SER A 179 -20.43 23.23 -14.87
N ILE A 180 -21.21 24.31 -14.93
CA ILE A 180 -22.68 24.34 -14.97
C ILE A 180 -23.15 23.65 -16.25
#